data_AF-A0A852CW41-F1
#
_entry.id   AF-A0A852CW41-F1
#
_cell.length_a   1.000
_cell.length_b   1.000
_cell.length_c   1.000
_cell.angle_alpha   90.00
_cell.angle_beta   90.00
_cell.angle_gamma   90.00
#
_symmetry.space_group_name_H-M   'P 1'
#
loop_
_entity.id
_entity.type
_entity.pdbx_description
1 polymer ?
#
loop_
_entity_poly.entity_id
_entity_poly.type
_entity_poly.pdbx_seq_one_letter_code
_entity_poly.pdbx_strand_id
1 'polypeptide(L)'
;MAGILAWFWNERFWLPHNVTWADLQSTEEAAFPQAEDLYLAFPLAFCIFMIRLLFERFIAKPCALGLKVQANGPQKAQPNAILEKVFTAITKHPDEKRLEGLSKQLDWDVRSIQRWFRQRRNQEKPSTLRKFCESMWRFTFYLYIFTYGVRFLKKTPWLWNTRQCWSGYPYQPLMPDLHYYYIVELSFYWSLMFSQFIDVKRKDFGIMFTHHIVTVALITFSYVTNLTRVGTLILCLHDAADIVLEAAKMANYCKCQKLSDLLFLTFAVVFIVSRLGIYPLWILNTTLFELYEALGNFPALWVFNVLLMVLQILHCFWSYLIIKAAYKAISKGKVAKDARSDVESSSDEEETVPRSKAPHSTVATNGTSGANGTNGYLTGATSSEEH
;
A
#
# COMPACT_ATOMS: atom_id res chain seq x y z
N MET A 1 38.78 6.72 -2.31
CA MET A 1 37.83 5.72 -2.84
C MET A 1 38.27 4.30 -2.47
N ALA A 2 39.48 3.85 -2.85
CA ALA A 2 39.96 2.49 -2.56
C ALA A 2 39.96 2.10 -1.06
N GLY A 3 40.41 2.99 -0.16
CA GLY A 3 40.41 2.71 1.28
C GLY A 3 39.02 2.57 1.92
N ILE A 4 38.02 3.30 1.40
CA ILE A 4 36.63 3.23 1.90
C ILE A 4 35.98 1.92 1.43
N LEU A 5 36.22 1.52 0.18
CA LEU A 5 35.74 0.25 -0.36
C LEU A 5 36.37 -0.95 0.39
N ALA A 6 37.67 -0.91 0.66
CA ALA A 6 38.35 -1.95 1.42
C ALA A 6 37.86 -2.03 2.89
N TRP A 7 37.58 -0.88 3.51
CA TRP A 7 36.97 -0.83 4.83
C TRP A 7 35.54 -1.38 4.82
N PHE A 8 34.74 -1.01 3.81
CA PHE A 8 33.37 -1.49 3.68
C PHE A 8 33.34 -3.00 3.46
N TRP A 9 34.14 -3.54 2.54
CA TRP A 9 34.22 -4.96 2.21
C TRP A 9 35.10 -5.78 3.17
N ASN A 10 35.23 -5.36 4.43
CA ASN A 10 36.01 -6.10 5.42
C ASN A 10 35.43 -7.50 5.66
N GLU A 11 36.22 -8.54 5.41
CA GLU A 11 35.80 -9.95 5.50
C GLU A 11 35.29 -10.33 6.89
N ARG A 12 35.88 -9.80 7.96
CA ARG A 12 35.45 -10.09 9.34
C ARG A 12 34.06 -9.55 9.67
N PHE A 13 33.61 -8.55 8.91
CA PHE A 13 32.26 -8.02 9.06
C PHE A 13 31.26 -8.89 8.29
N TRP A 14 31.57 -9.20 7.02
CA TRP A 14 30.63 -9.77 6.06
C TRP A 14 30.58 -11.30 5.99
N LEU A 15 31.66 -11.99 6.37
CA LEU A 15 31.83 -13.41 6.11
C LEU A 15 32.02 -14.21 7.41
N PRO A 16 31.72 -15.52 7.39
CA PRO A 16 32.07 -16.44 8.47
C PRO A 16 33.58 -16.51 8.72
N HIS A 17 33.96 -17.06 9.88
CA HIS A 17 35.35 -17.31 10.20
C HIS A 17 35.99 -18.25 9.15
N ASN A 18 37.21 -17.91 8.71
CA ASN A 18 37.98 -18.65 7.70
C ASN A 18 37.42 -18.62 6.28
N VAL A 19 36.57 -17.65 5.94
CA VAL A 19 36.09 -17.41 4.58
C VAL A 19 36.55 -16.05 4.10
N THR A 20 37.08 -15.99 2.89
CA THR A 20 37.52 -14.76 2.20
C THR A 20 36.66 -14.49 0.97
N TRP A 21 36.69 -13.25 0.46
CA TRP A 21 36.00 -12.96 -0.79
C TRP A 21 36.59 -13.72 -1.98
N ALA A 22 37.88 -14.09 -1.90
CA ALA A 22 38.55 -14.90 -2.92
C ALA A 22 37.93 -16.30 -3.04
N ASP A 23 37.48 -16.89 -1.93
CA ASP A 23 36.85 -18.21 -1.94
C ASP A 23 35.44 -18.20 -2.57
N LEU A 24 34.85 -17.01 -2.73
CA LEU A 24 33.53 -16.80 -3.33
C LEU A 24 33.61 -16.16 -4.73
N GLN A 25 34.79 -16.18 -5.36
CA GLN A 25 34.92 -15.80 -6.77
C GLN A 25 34.45 -16.95 -7.67
N SER A 26 33.73 -16.60 -8.74
CA SER A 26 33.28 -17.57 -9.74
C SER A 26 34.48 -18.21 -10.45
N THR A 27 34.48 -19.54 -10.54
CA THR A 27 35.45 -20.34 -11.28
C THR A 27 34.79 -20.97 -12.52
N GLU A 28 35.56 -21.68 -13.35
CA GLU A 28 35.01 -22.45 -14.47
C GLU A 28 34.06 -23.57 -14.01
N GLU A 29 34.21 -24.05 -12.78
CA GLU A 29 33.44 -25.16 -12.21
C GLU A 29 32.18 -24.71 -11.46
N ALA A 30 32.23 -23.54 -10.81
CA ALA A 30 31.12 -23.03 -10.00
C ALA A 30 31.04 -21.50 -10.06
N ALA A 31 29.85 -20.99 -10.36
CA ALA A 31 29.55 -19.56 -10.25
C ALA A 31 29.03 -19.23 -8.85
N PHE A 32 29.41 -18.07 -8.32
CA PHE A 32 28.92 -17.53 -7.05
C PHE A 32 28.33 -16.13 -7.25
N PRO A 33 27.38 -15.69 -6.40
CA PRO A 33 26.82 -14.34 -6.48
C PRO A 33 27.90 -13.26 -6.41
N GLN A 34 27.97 -12.38 -7.40
CA GLN A 34 28.88 -11.23 -7.40
C GLN A 34 28.12 -9.93 -7.19
N ALA A 35 28.70 -8.97 -6.45
CA ALA A 35 28.06 -7.67 -6.27
C ALA A 35 27.79 -6.94 -7.61
N GLU A 36 28.63 -7.21 -8.62
CA GLU A 36 28.54 -6.67 -9.97
C GLU A 36 27.27 -7.12 -10.71
N ASP A 37 26.77 -8.32 -10.42
CA ASP A 37 25.52 -8.86 -10.99
C ASP A 37 24.35 -7.93 -10.71
N LEU A 38 24.35 -7.29 -9.54
CA LEU A 38 23.27 -6.40 -9.11
C LEU A 38 23.20 -5.13 -9.93
N TYR A 39 24.27 -4.75 -10.64
CA TYR A 39 24.22 -3.60 -11.55
C TYR A 39 23.28 -3.85 -12.73
N LEU A 40 23.02 -5.12 -13.09
CA LEU A 40 22.00 -5.46 -14.10
C LEU A 40 20.60 -5.04 -13.66
N ALA A 41 20.36 -4.87 -12.35
CA ALA A 41 19.04 -4.53 -11.85
C ALA A 41 18.59 -3.12 -12.25
N PHE A 42 19.50 -2.15 -12.40
CA PHE A 42 19.16 -0.77 -12.76
C PHE A 42 18.67 -0.61 -14.21
N PRO A 43 19.40 -1.06 -15.25
CA PRO A 43 18.88 -1.00 -16.61
C PRO A 43 17.64 -1.88 -16.77
N LEU A 44 17.57 -3.04 -16.10
CA LEU A 44 16.38 -3.88 -16.14
C LEU A 44 15.18 -3.23 -15.44
N ALA A 45 15.36 -2.51 -14.34
CA ALA A 45 14.31 -1.72 -13.69
C ALA A 45 13.75 -0.64 -14.63
N PHE A 46 14.62 0.04 -15.38
CA PHE A 46 14.20 1.01 -16.39
C PHE A 46 13.41 0.32 -17.51
N CYS A 47 13.88 -0.83 -18.01
CA CYS A 47 13.16 -1.62 -19.01
C CYS A 47 11.78 -2.08 -18.51
N ILE A 48 11.69 -2.60 -17.28
CA ILE A 48 10.43 -2.97 -16.62
C ILE A 48 9.49 -1.76 -16.54
N PHE A 49 10.01 -0.57 -16.20
CA PHE A 49 9.22 0.65 -16.18
C PHE A 49 8.75 1.08 -17.58
N MET A 50 9.57 0.93 -18.63
CA MET A 50 9.13 1.17 -20.00
C MET A 50 8.04 0.18 -20.44
N ILE A 51 8.21 -1.11 -20.14
CA ILE A 51 7.21 -2.16 -20.40
C ILE A 51 5.91 -1.82 -19.67
N ARG A 52 5.98 -1.35 -18.42
CA ARG A 52 4.81 -0.88 -17.66
C ARG A 52 4.04 0.19 -18.42
N LEU A 53 4.72 1.21 -18.94
CA LEU A 53 4.05 2.30 -19.68
C LEU A 53 3.34 1.78 -20.94
N LEU A 54 3.96 0.87 -21.67
CA LEU A 54 3.36 0.22 -22.83
C LEU A 54 2.17 -0.66 -22.42
N PHE A 55 2.33 -1.47 -21.37
CA PHE A 55 1.28 -2.34 -20.84
C PHE A 55 0.05 -1.54 -20.39
N GLU A 56 0.26 -0.47 -19.61
CA GLU A 56 -0.83 0.39 -19.14
C GLU A 56 -1.57 1.04 -20.31
N ARG A 57 -0.84 1.42 -21.38
CA ARG A 57 -1.41 2.06 -22.57
C ARG A 57 -2.19 1.11 -23.46
N PHE A 58 -1.61 -0.06 -23.77
CA PHE A 58 -2.09 -0.97 -24.81
C PHE A 58 -2.91 -2.15 -24.29
N ILE A 59 -2.75 -2.53 -23.01
CA ILE A 59 -3.45 -3.68 -22.42
C ILE A 59 -4.39 -3.19 -21.31
N ALA A 60 -3.86 -2.57 -20.26
CA ALA A 60 -4.65 -2.29 -19.07
C ALA A 60 -5.78 -1.29 -19.31
N LYS A 61 -5.51 -0.21 -20.06
CA LYS A 61 -6.52 0.80 -20.38
C LYS A 61 -7.66 0.24 -21.26
N PRO A 62 -7.40 -0.48 -22.38
CA PRO A 62 -8.47 -1.17 -23.11
C PRO A 62 -9.28 -2.15 -22.25
N CYS A 63 -8.62 -2.97 -21.41
CA CYS A 63 -9.30 -3.87 -20.48
C CYS A 63 -10.22 -3.12 -19.51
N ALA A 64 -9.73 -2.02 -18.93
CA ALA A 64 -10.51 -1.19 -18.01
C ALA A 64 -11.76 -0.59 -18.69
N LEU A 65 -11.63 -0.12 -19.92
CA LEU A 65 -12.74 0.41 -20.71
C LEU A 65 -13.75 -0.69 -21.06
N GLY A 66 -13.27 -1.88 -21.47
CA GLY A 66 -14.11 -3.05 -21.72
C GLY A 66 -14.90 -3.51 -20.49
N LEU A 67 -14.29 -3.40 -19.30
CA LEU A 67 -14.92 -3.66 -18.01
C LEU A 67 -15.78 -2.49 -17.49
N LYS A 68 -15.97 -1.43 -18.30
CA LYS A 68 -16.75 -0.23 -17.95
C LYS A 68 -16.29 0.45 -16.65
N VAL A 69 -14.99 0.34 -16.32
CA VAL A 69 -14.39 1.11 -15.23
C VAL A 69 -14.59 2.59 -15.53
N GLN A 70 -15.14 3.34 -14.57
CA GLN A 70 -15.48 4.75 -14.79
C GLN A 70 -14.26 5.55 -15.25
N ALA A 71 -14.27 5.93 -16.53
CA ALA A 71 -13.28 6.79 -17.15
C ALA A 71 -13.52 8.28 -16.84
N ASN A 72 -14.75 8.63 -16.47
CA ASN A 72 -15.12 9.98 -16.11
C ASN A 72 -14.45 10.34 -14.78
N GLY A 73 -13.43 11.20 -14.87
CA GLY A 73 -12.86 11.84 -13.70
C GLY A 73 -13.91 12.67 -12.94
N PRO A 74 -13.58 13.12 -11.72
CA PRO A 74 -14.47 13.99 -10.95
C PRO A 74 -14.91 15.22 -11.77
N GLN A 75 -16.15 15.68 -11.53
CA GLN A 75 -16.73 16.82 -12.23
C GLN A 75 -15.75 18.00 -12.21
N LYS A 76 -15.50 18.57 -13.40
CA LYS A 76 -14.56 19.68 -13.50
C LYS A 76 -15.14 20.93 -12.84
N ALA A 77 -14.34 21.61 -12.02
CA ALA A 77 -14.70 22.91 -11.48
C ALA A 77 -14.78 23.92 -12.64
N GLN A 78 -15.72 24.87 -12.55
CA GLN A 78 -15.86 25.90 -13.57
C GLN A 78 -14.58 26.76 -13.67
N PRO A 79 -14.13 27.17 -14.86
CA PRO A 79 -12.93 27.99 -14.98
C PRO A 79 -13.09 29.34 -14.23
N ASN A 80 -12.26 29.59 -13.22
CA ASN A 80 -12.23 30.88 -12.51
C ASN A 80 -10.78 31.18 -12.10
N ALA A 81 -10.18 32.21 -12.71
CA ALA A 81 -8.77 32.54 -12.53
C ALA A 81 -8.44 33.01 -11.09
N ILE A 82 -9.38 33.70 -10.44
CA ILE A 82 -9.19 34.18 -9.06
C ILE A 82 -9.18 32.99 -8.10
N LEU A 83 -10.18 32.11 -8.20
CA LEU A 83 -10.26 30.91 -7.37
C LEU A 83 -9.08 29.96 -7.61
N GLU A 84 -8.64 29.80 -8.87
CA GLU A 84 -7.47 28.99 -9.22
C GLU A 84 -6.17 29.57 -8.65
N LYS A 85 -6.00 30.90 -8.69
CA LYS A 85 -4.84 31.57 -8.07
C LYS A 85 -4.83 31.36 -6.57
N VAL A 86 -5.97 31.48 -5.90
CA VAL A 86 -6.06 31.21 -4.45
C VAL A 86 -5.75 29.75 -4.15
N PHE A 87 -6.32 28.83 -4.93
CA PHE A 87 -6.14 27.39 -4.75
C PHE A 87 -4.67 26.96 -4.88
N THR A 88 -3.98 27.48 -5.90
CA THR A 88 -2.61 27.08 -6.24
C THR A 88 -1.55 27.81 -5.41
N ALA A 89 -1.75 29.11 -5.13
CA ALA A 89 -0.71 29.94 -4.50
C ALA A 89 -0.94 30.23 -3.01
N ILE A 90 -2.16 30.04 -2.48
CA ILE A 90 -2.50 30.45 -1.11
C ILE A 90 -2.95 29.27 -0.26
N THR A 91 -4.10 28.65 -0.58
CA THR A 91 -4.66 27.53 0.20
C THR A 91 -5.65 26.71 -0.60
N LYS A 92 -5.60 25.39 -0.41
CA LYS A 92 -6.60 24.44 -0.93
C LYS A 92 -7.86 24.36 -0.05
N HIS A 93 -7.76 24.86 1.19
CA HIS A 93 -8.80 24.83 2.23
C HIS A 93 -8.96 26.25 2.79
N PRO A 94 -9.65 27.15 2.07
CA PRO A 94 -9.92 28.49 2.55
C PRO A 94 -10.83 28.46 3.79
N ASP A 95 -10.51 29.32 4.75
CA ASP A 95 -11.30 29.57 5.95
C ASP A 95 -12.51 30.49 5.65
N GLU A 96 -13.43 30.59 6.60
CA GLU A 96 -14.71 31.29 6.45
C GLU A 96 -14.53 32.76 6.03
N LYS A 97 -13.60 33.49 6.65
CA LYS A 97 -13.28 34.88 6.31
C LYS A 97 -12.82 35.05 4.87
N ARG A 98 -12.01 34.11 4.37
CA ARG A 98 -11.51 34.12 2.99
C ARG A 98 -12.62 33.80 2.01
N LEU A 99 -13.50 32.86 2.34
CA LEU A 99 -14.67 32.54 1.53
C LEU A 99 -15.60 33.75 1.39
N GLU A 100 -15.83 34.51 2.46
CA GLU A 100 -16.61 35.76 2.42
C GLU A 100 -15.93 36.84 1.56
N GLY A 101 -14.61 37.00 1.68
CA GLY A 101 -13.86 37.93 0.85
C GLY A 101 -13.94 37.59 -0.65
N LEU A 102 -13.84 36.30 -0.99
CA LEU A 102 -13.99 35.82 -2.36
C LEU A 102 -15.42 35.95 -2.88
N SER A 103 -16.41 35.75 -2.01
CA SER A 103 -17.83 35.96 -2.32
C SER A 103 -18.08 37.40 -2.75
N LYS A 104 -17.56 38.37 -2.01
CA LYS A 104 -17.66 39.80 -2.36
C LYS A 104 -16.91 40.16 -3.65
N GLN A 105 -15.74 39.56 -3.88
CA GLN A 105 -14.93 39.87 -5.06
C GLN A 105 -15.52 39.29 -6.36
N LEU A 106 -16.12 38.10 -6.29
CA LEU A 106 -16.62 37.36 -7.45
C LEU A 106 -18.13 37.50 -7.68
N ASP A 107 -18.83 38.13 -6.73
CA ASP A 107 -20.30 38.15 -6.67
C ASP A 107 -20.91 36.73 -6.73
N TRP A 108 -20.25 35.80 -6.03
CA TRP A 108 -20.68 34.40 -5.93
C TRP A 108 -21.17 34.11 -4.51
N ASP A 109 -22.15 33.24 -4.37
CA ASP A 109 -22.52 32.74 -3.06
C ASP A 109 -21.39 31.89 -2.45
N VAL A 110 -21.24 31.97 -1.12
CA VAL A 110 -20.21 31.25 -0.37
C VAL A 110 -20.26 29.74 -0.62
N ARG A 111 -21.47 29.16 -0.79
CA ARG A 111 -21.64 27.72 -1.04
C ARG A 111 -21.13 27.31 -2.42
N SER A 112 -21.31 28.13 -3.44
CA SER A 112 -20.77 27.92 -4.79
C SER A 112 -19.25 27.98 -4.79
N ILE A 113 -18.66 28.89 -4.04
CA ILE A 113 -17.20 28.94 -3.85
C ILE A 113 -16.72 27.69 -3.11
N GLN A 114 -17.36 27.30 -2.00
CA GLN A 114 -17.04 26.06 -1.29
C GLN A 114 -17.15 24.83 -2.21
N ARG A 115 -18.21 24.75 -3.01
CA ARG A 115 -18.44 23.70 -4.00
C ARG A 115 -17.34 23.70 -5.06
N TRP A 116 -16.92 24.86 -5.53
CA TRP A 116 -15.82 25.01 -6.49
C TRP A 116 -14.52 24.46 -5.90
N PHE A 117 -14.15 24.85 -4.68
CA PHE A 117 -12.95 24.34 -4.01
C PHE A 117 -13.04 22.82 -3.80
N ARG A 118 -14.21 22.30 -3.43
CA ARG A 118 -14.44 20.85 -3.31
C ARG A 118 -14.27 20.12 -4.64
N GLN A 119 -14.84 20.65 -5.73
CA GLN A 119 -14.68 20.09 -7.08
C GLN A 119 -13.23 20.16 -7.54
N ARG A 120 -12.53 21.29 -7.33
CA ARG A 120 -11.14 21.49 -7.71
C ARG A 120 -10.17 20.59 -6.94
N ARG A 121 -10.39 20.37 -5.63
CA ARG A 121 -9.68 19.35 -4.85
C ARG A 121 -9.94 17.95 -5.39
N ASN A 122 -11.19 17.65 -5.76
CA ASN A 122 -11.54 16.36 -6.33
C ASN A 122 -10.88 16.16 -7.71
N GLN A 123 -10.73 17.19 -8.54
CA GLN A 123 -10.02 17.11 -9.83
C GLN A 123 -8.55 16.68 -9.70
N GLU A 124 -7.88 16.97 -8.58
CA GLU A 124 -6.51 16.50 -8.33
C GLU A 124 -6.46 15.02 -7.92
N LYS A 125 -7.60 14.44 -7.53
CA LYS A 125 -7.65 13.03 -7.17
C LYS A 125 -7.43 12.18 -8.42
N PRO A 126 -6.57 11.17 -8.35
CA PRO A 126 -6.31 10.31 -9.48
C PRO A 126 -7.55 9.51 -9.86
N SER A 127 -7.78 9.37 -11.17
CA SER A 127 -8.93 8.68 -11.72
C SER A 127 -8.94 7.20 -11.32
N THR A 128 -10.13 6.63 -11.17
CA THR A 128 -10.30 5.18 -10.92
C THR A 128 -9.67 4.36 -12.04
N LEU A 129 -9.74 4.84 -13.29
CA LEU A 129 -9.06 4.25 -14.43
C LEU A 129 -7.54 4.15 -14.22
N ARG A 130 -6.88 5.22 -13.75
CA ARG A 130 -5.44 5.21 -13.48
C ARG A 130 -5.10 4.17 -12.41
N LYS A 131 -5.83 4.17 -11.30
CA LYS A 131 -5.64 3.21 -10.20
C LYS A 131 -5.83 1.76 -10.65
N PHE A 132 -6.81 1.50 -11.52
CA PHE A 132 -7.03 0.18 -12.11
C PHE A 132 -5.84 -0.26 -12.96
N CYS A 133 -5.35 0.62 -13.86
CA CYS A 133 -4.22 0.28 -14.73
C CYS A 133 -2.95 -0.02 -13.92
N GLU A 134 -2.66 0.79 -12.89
CA GLU A 134 -1.54 0.57 -11.97
C GLU A 134 -1.67 -0.77 -11.22
N SER A 135 -2.88 -1.11 -10.77
CA SER A 135 -3.13 -2.37 -10.04
C SER A 135 -3.03 -3.59 -10.97
N MET A 136 -3.48 -3.46 -12.22
CA MET A 136 -3.41 -4.53 -13.22
C MET A 136 -1.96 -4.83 -13.62
N TRP A 137 -1.11 -3.81 -13.78
CA TRP A 137 0.32 -4.01 -14.02
C TRP A 137 0.97 -4.81 -12.89
N ARG A 138 0.76 -4.38 -11.64
CA ARG A 138 1.30 -5.05 -10.46
C ARG A 138 0.78 -6.48 -10.35
N PHE A 139 -0.52 -6.70 -10.54
CA PHE A 139 -1.12 -8.03 -10.58
C PHE A 139 -0.43 -8.94 -11.60
N THR A 140 -0.24 -8.48 -12.84
CA THR A 140 0.40 -9.27 -13.89
C THR A 140 1.84 -9.62 -13.55
N PHE A 141 2.61 -8.66 -13.02
CA PHE A 141 4.00 -8.91 -12.62
C PHE A 141 4.07 -9.90 -11.45
N TYR A 142 3.33 -9.65 -10.36
CA TYR A 142 3.31 -10.55 -9.20
C TYR A 142 2.85 -11.95 -9.56
N LEU A 143 1.84 -12.09 -10.42
CA LEU A 143 1.38 -13.39 -10.88
C LEU A 143 2.49 -14.15 -11.64
N TYR A 144 3.20 -13.45 -12.52
CA TYR A 144 4.31 -14.03 -13.29
C TYR A 144 5.43 -14.51 -12.35
N ILE A 145 5.94 -13.60 -11.51
CA ILE A 145 7.13 -13.85 -10.72
C ILE A 145 6.88 -14.84 -9.57
N PHE A 146 5.71 -14.80 -8.94
CA PHE A 146 5.30 -15.81 -7.96
C PHE A 146 5.19 -17.20 -8.59
N THR A 147 4.59 -17.29 -9.79
CA THR A 147 4.47 -18.58 -10.49
C THR A 147 5.86 -19.12 -10.86
N TYR A 148 6.78 -18.26 -11.28
CA TYR A 148 8.18 -18.61 -11.50
C TYR A 148 8.82 -19.12 -10.21
N GLY A 149 8.73 -18.35 -9.12
CA GLY A 149 9.29 -18.69 -7.80
C GLY A 149 8.78 -20.02 -7.26
N VAL A 150 7.47 -20.28 -7.34
CA VAL A 150 6.88 -21.58 -6.94
C VAL A 150 7.42 -22.73 -7.80
N ARG A 151 7.54 -22.55 -9.12
CA ARG A 151 8.07 -23.60 -10.02
C ARG A 151 9.54 -23.90 -9.75
N PHE A 152 10.33 -22.87 -9.45
CA PHE A 152 11.73 -23.02 -9.05
C PHE A 152 11.83 -23.72 -7.70
N LEU A 153 11.21 -23.16 -6.66
CA LEU A 153 11.32 -23.65 -5.27
C LEU A 153 10.82 -25.08 -5.09
N LYS A 154 9.79 -25.52 -5.83
CA LYS A 154 9.30 -26.91 -5.78
C LYS A 154 10.39 -27.95 -6.08
N LYS A 155 11.42 -27.58 -6.85
CA LYS A 155 12.55 -28.46 -7.20
C LYS A 155 13.66 -28.45 -6.15
N THR A 156 13.58 -27.56 -5.16
CA THR A 156 14.66 -27.29 -4.21
C THR A 156 14.36 -27.93 -2.85
N PRO A 157 15.37 -28.50 -2.16
CA PRO A 157 15.16 -29.15 -0.87
C PRO A 157 14.84 -28.15 0.25
N TRP A 158 15.31 -26.91 0.14
CA TRP A 158 15.13 -25.89 1.18
C TRP A 158 13.71 -25.31 1.26
N LEU A 159 12.85 -25.56 0.25
CA LEU A 159 11.42 -25.26 0.38
C LEU A 159 10.75 -26.09 1.49
N TRP A 160 11.20 -27.33 1.67
CA TRP A 160 10.57 -28.30 2.58
C TRP A 160 11.28 -28.39 3.93
N ASN A 161 12.58 -28.08 3.97
CA ASN A 161 13.38 -28.09 5.19
C ASN A 161 14.34 -26.89 5.20
N THR A 162 14.08 -25.92 6.08
CA THR A 162 14.84 -24.67 6.19
C THR A 162 16.31 -24.88 6.53
N ARG A 163 16.68 -25.97 7.21
CA ARG A 163 18.10 -26.29 7.48
C ARG A 163 18.92 -26.48 6.21
N GLN A 164 18.28 -26.86 5.10
CA GLN A 164 18.94 -26.98 3.80
C GLN A 164 19.30 -25.62 3.19
N CYS A 165 18.78 -24.49 3.72
CA CYS A 165 19.28 -23.16 3.38
C CYS A 165 20.74 -22.99 3.79
N TRP A 166 21.19 -23.67 4.85
CA TRP A 166 22.52 -23.49 5.45
C TRP A 166 23.51 -24.59 5.05
N SER A 167 23.02 -25.69 4.48
CA SER A 167 23.86 -26.79 4.01
C SER A 167 24.85 -26.32 2.94
N GLY A 168 26.15 -26.42 3.25
CA GLY A 168 27.25 -25.99 2.37
C GLY A 168 27.45 -24.49 2.26
N TYR A 169 26.79 -23.68 3.10
CA TYR A 169 27.03 -22.23 3.13
C TYR A 169 28.45 -21.92 3.69
N PRO A 170 29.16 -20.91 3.16
CA PRO A 170 28.78 -20.00 2.07
C PRO A 170 29.10 -20.50 0.65
N TYR A 171 29.64 -21.72 0.51
CA TYR A 171 30.05 -22.34 -0.76
C TYR A 171 28.88 -22.96 -1.55
N GLN A 172 27.78 -22.22 -1.67
CA GLN A 172 26.60 -22.63 -2.43
C GLN A 172 26.68 -22.06 -3.86
N PRO A 173 26.79 -22.90 -4.91
CA PRO A 173 26.84 -22.40 -6.28
C PRO A 173 25.55 -21.68 -6.66
N LEU A 174 25.69 -20.58 -7.40
CA LEU A 174 24.61 -19.80 -7.97
C LEU A 174 24.00 -20.54 -9.16
N MET A 175 22.75 -20.96 -9.00
CA MET A 175 21.98 -21.54 -10.11
C MET A 175 21.49 -20.43 -11.05
N PRO A 176 21.53 -20.61 -12.39
CA PRO A 176 21.03 -19.62 -13.34
C PRO A 176 19.57 -19.22 -13.10
N ASP A 177 18.70 -20.17 -12.75
CA ASP A 177 17.30 -19.91 -12.42
C ASP A 177 17.16 -19.05 -11.15
N LEU A 178 18.03 -19.26 -10.15
CA LEU A 178 18.06 -18.46 -8.93
C LEU A 178 18.52 -17.03 -9.23
N HIS A 179 19.58 -16.89 -10.04
CA HIS A 179 20.08 -15.60 -10.48
C HIS A 179 19.00 -14.82 -11.22
N TYR A 180 18.32 -15.44 -12.19
CA TYR A 180 17.20 -14.83 -12.90
C TYR A 180 16.11 -14.36 -11.94
N TYR A 181 15.70 -15.20 -10.99
CA TYR A 181 14.67 -14.85 -10.02
C TYR A 181 15.05 -13.60 -9.21
N TYR A 182 16.28 -13.58 -8.67
CA TYR A 182 16.78 -12.47 -7.86
C TYR A 182 16.90 -11.16 -8.63
N ILE A 183 17.50 -11.20 -9.82
CA ILE A 183 17.74 -9.98 -10.61
C ILE A 183 16.42 -9.39 -11.09
N VAL A 184 15.45 -10.22 -11.52
CA VAL A 184 14.13 -9.74 -11.94
C VAL A 184 13.35 -9.13 -10.77
N GLU A 185 13.34 -9.78 -9.60
CA GLU A 185 12.71 -9.24 -8.40
C GLU A 185 13.33 -7.90 -7.97
N LEU A 186 14.66 -7.85 -7.84
CA LEU A 186 15.37 -6.64 -7.46
C LEU A 186 15.10 -5.49 -8.43
N SER A 187 15.08 -5.78 -9.74
CA SER A 187 14.77 -4.80 -10.78
C SER A 187 13.35 -4.26 -10.66
N PHE A 188 12.39 -5.13 -10.34
CA PHE A 188 11.01 -4.71 -10.15
C PHE A 188 10.86 -3.82 -8.91
N TYR A 189 11.48 -4.18 -7.79
CA TYR A 189 11.49 -3.35 -6.59
C TYR A 189 12.17 -2.00 -6.80
N TRP A 190 13.26 -1.94 -7.59
CA TRP A 190 13.83 -0.66 -8.03
C TRP A 190 12.86 0.14 -8.90
N SER A 191 12.16 -0.51 -9.83
CA SER A 191 11.14 0.17 -10.66
C SER A 191 10.01 0.75 -9.79
N LEU A 192 9.58 0.02 -8.75
CA LEU A 192 8.58 0.49 -7.78
C LEU A 192 9.13 1.60 -6.88
N MET A 193 10.41 1.49 -6.48
CA MET A 193 11.11 2.50 -5.67
C MET A 193 11.02 3.89 -6.31
N PHE A 194 11.25 3.97 -7.61
CA PHE A 194 11.20 5.24 -8.34
C PHE A 194 9.78 5.60 -8.76
N SER A 195 8.99 4.64 -9.26
CA SER A 195 7.65 4.92 -9.75
C SER A 195 6.68 5.35 -8.66
N GLN A 196 6.89 5.00 -7.39
CA GLN A 196 6.02 5.45 -6.28
C GLN A 196 5.97 6.97 -6.10
N PHE A 197 6.98 7.71 -6.56
CA PHE A 197 6.97 9.18 -6.53
C PHE A 197 6.05 9.80 -7.59
N ILE A 198 5.77 9.05 -8.64
CA ILE A 198 4.94 9.43 -9.79
C ILE A 198 3.53 8.83 -9.66
N ASP A 199 3.44 7.62 -9.09
CA ASP A 199 2.20 6.89 -8.85
C ASP A 199 1.28 7.62 -7.88
N VAL A 200 0.03 7.16 -7.82
CA VAL A 200 -0.97 7.67 -6.88
C VAL A 200 -0.47 7.57 -5.44
N LYS A 201 -0.13 8.73 -4.86
CA LYS A 201 0.28 8.83 -3.45
C LYS A 201 -0.87 8.44 -2.52
N ARG A 202 -0.58 7.49 -1.63
CA ARG A 202 -1.50 6.97 -0.61
C ARG A 202 -1.12 7.50 0.76
N LYS A 203 -2.01 7.34 1.74
CA LYS A 203 -1.83 7.85 3.12
C LYS A 203 -0.64 7.19 3.83
N ASP A 204 -0.25 6.00 3.42
CA ASP A 204 0.84 5.18 3.92
C ASP A 204 2.15 5.33 3.13
N PHE A 205 2.30 6.41 2.34
CA PHE A 205 3.47 6.65 1.48
C PHE A 205 4.81 6.46 2.20
N GLY A 206 5.02 7.09 3.36
CA GLY A 206 6.30 7.00 4.08
C GLY A 206 6.62 5.59 4.58
N ILE A 207 5.59 4.83 4.98
CA ILE A 207 5.73 3.44 5.45
C ILE A 207 6.06 2.53 4.27
N MET A 208 5.35 2.68 3.14
CA MET A 208 5.66 1.94 1.91
C MET A 208 7.04 2.29 1.35
N PHE A 209 7.47 3.56 1.43
CA PHE A 209 8.81 3.96 1.00
C PHE A 209 9.89 3.29 1.85
N THR A 210 9.71 3.32 3.18
CA THR A 210 10.60 2.62 4.13
C THR A 210 10.67 1.13 3.84
N HIS A 211 9.52 0.49 3.56
CA HIS A 211 9.46 -0.90 3.15
C HIS A 211 10.29 -1.18 1.90
N HIS A 212 10.14 -0.38 0.83
CA HIS A 212 10.92 -0.59 -0.39
C HIS A 212 12.42 -0.45 -0.14
N ILE A 213 12.84 0.46 0.75
CA ILE A 213 14.27 0.60 1.11
C ILE A 213 14.74 -0.67 1.80
N VAL A 214 13.98 -1.16 2.78
CA VAL A 214 14.31 -2.37 3.52
C VAL A 214 14.31 -3.60 2.61
N THR A 215 13.35 -3.75 1.69
CA THR A 215 13.31 -4.89 0.77
C THR A 215 14.45 -4.87 -0.24
N VAL A 216 14.74 -3.73 -0.88
CA VAL A 216 15.89 -3.59 -1.79
C VAL A 216 17.19 -3.87 -1.06
N ALA A 217 17.34 -3.37 0.18
CA ALA A 217 18.50 -3.65 1.02
C ALA A 217 18.61 -5.14 1.37
N LEU A 218 17.51 -5.79 1.77
CA LEU A 218 17.49 -7.23 2.09
C LEU A 218 17.85 -8.10 0.90
N ILE A 219 17.29 -7.84 -0.29
CA ILE A 219 17.57 -8.61 -1.51
C ILE A 219 19.04 -8.43 -1.92
N THR A 220 19.53 -7.20 -1.90
CA THR A 220 20.93 -6.88 -2.22
C THR A 220 21.88 -7.56 -1.23
N PHE A 221 21.59 -7.43 0.05
CA PHE A 221 22.38 -8.01 1.12
C PHE A 221 22.42 -9.53 1.00
N SER A 222 21.26 -10.19 0.89
CA SER A 222 21.19 -11.65 0.85
C SER A 222 21.83 -12.22 -0.40
N TYR A 223 21.84 -11.48 -1.52
CA TYR A 223 22.56 -11.89 -2.72
C TYR A 223 24.08 -11.83 -2.51
N VAL A 224 24.60 -10.68 -2.06
CA VAL A 224 26.04 -10.45 -1.86
C VAL A 224 26.65 -11.40 -0.83
N THR A 225 25.92 -11.73 0.24
CA THR A 225 26.42 -12.65 1.28
C THR A 225 26.05 -14.12 1.01
N ASN A 226 25.61 -14.44 -0.20
CA ASN A 226 25.14 -15.76 -0.62
C ASN A 226 24.07 -16.40 0.29
N LEU A 227 23.24 -15.60 0.95
CA LEU A 227 22.04 -16.04 1.68
C LEU A 227 20.87 -16.26 0.71
N THR A 228 21.18 -16.71 -0.50
CA THR A 228 20.26 -16.69 -1.64
C THR A 228 19.09 -17.67 -1.44
N ARG A 229 19.36 -18.86 -0.89
CA ARG A 229 18.35 -19.89 -0.60
C ARG A 229 17.24 -19.37 0.32
N VAL A 230 17.59 -18.81 1.49
CA VAL A 230 16.57 -18.25 2.41
C VAL A 230 15.86 -17.05 1.79
N GLY A 231 16.57 -16.21 1.04
CA GLY A 231 15.95 -15.07 0.39
C GLY A 231 14.97 -15.48 -0.73
N THR A 232 15.16 -16.61 -1.44
CA THR A 232 14.13 -17.12 -2.37
C THR A 232 12.84 -17.51 -1.65
N LEU A 233 12.92 -18.06 -0.43
CA LEU A 233 11.74 -18.34 0.40
C LEU A 233 11.06 -17.04 0.83
N ILE A 234 11.84 -16.05 1.24
CA ILE A 234 11.34 -14.71 1.60
C ILE A 234 10.61 -14.09 0.41
N LEU A 235 11.22 -14.02 -0.77
CA LEU A 235 10.62 -13.46 -1.98
C LEU A 235 9.30 -14.17 -2.33
N CYS A 236 9.29 -15.50 -2.41
CA CYS A 236 8.08 -16.23 -2.78
C CYS A 236 6.96 -16.07 -1.74
N LEU A 237 7.29 -16.02 -0.45
CA LEU A 237 6.33 -15.76 0.62
C LEU A 237 5.78 -14.32 0.52
N HIS A 238 6.65 -13.36 0.19
CA HIS A 238 6.42 -12.02 -0.39
C HIS A 238 5.17 -11.95 -1.28
N ASP A 239 5.31 -12.51 -2.46
CA ASP A 239 4.46 -12.17 -3.61
C ASP A 239 3.07 -12.82 -3.54
N ALA A 240 2.92 -13.88 -2.73
CA ALA A 240 1.68 -14.65 -2.63
C ALA A 240 0.44 -13.80 -2.30
N ALA A 241 0.58 -12.89 -1.32
CA ALA A 241 -0.54 -12.05 -0.88
C ALA A 241 -0.84 -10.91 -1.87
N ASP A 242 0.18 -10.41 -2.57
CA ASP A 242 0.08 -9.22 -3.41
C ASP A 242 -0.76 -9.47 -4.66
N ILE A 243 -0.71 -10.69 -5.22
CA ILE A 243 -1.59 -11.11 -6.31
C ILE A 243 -3.07 -10.93 -5.92
N VAL A 244 -3.44 -11.43 -4.74
CA VAL A 244 -4.83 -11.38 -4.27
C VAL A 244 -5.23 -9.94 -3.92
N LEU A 245 -4.32 -9.16 -3.35
CA LEU A 245 -4.53 -7.74 -3.05
C LEU A 245 -4.84 -6.91 -4.30
N GLU A 246 -4.01 -7.04 -5.34
CA GLU A 246 -4.19 -6.29 -6.58
C GLU A 246 -5.45 -6.75 -7.33
N ALA A 247 -5.79 -8.03 -7.28
CA ALA A 247 -7.07 -8.54 -7.77
C ALA A 247 -8.27 -7.94 -7.03
N ALA A 248 -8.22 -7.85 -5.70
CA ALA A 248 -9.29 -7.25 -4.89
C ALA A 248 -9.50 -5.76 -5.23
N LYS A 249 -8.41 -5.01 -5.44
CA LYS A 249 -8.43 -3.61 -5.88
C LYS A 249 -9.07 -3.46 -7.26
N MET A 250 -8.67 -4.30 -8.23
CA MET A 250 -9.26 -4.29 -9.57
C MET A 250 -10.77 -4.56 -9.53
N ALA A 251 -11.21 -5.59 -8.78
CA ALA A 251 -12.63 -5.88 -8.60
C ALA A 251 -13.40 -4.72 -7.97
N ASN A 252 -12.82 -4.02 -6.98
CA ASN A 252 -13.41 -2.83 -6.36
C ASN A 252 -13.60 -1.70 -7.39
N TYR A 253 -12.59 -1.43 -8.22
CA TYR A 253 -12.67 -0.38 -9.24
C TYR A 253 -13.68 -0.68 -10.35
N CYS A 254 -13.92 -1.97 -10.63
CA CYS A 254 -15.00 -2.44 -11.51
C CYS A 254 -16.38 -2.41 -10.85
N LYS A 255 -16.49 -2.01 -9.57
CA LYS A 255 -17.73 -2.03 -8.76
C LYS A 255 -18.31 -3.44 -8.57
N CYS A 256 -17.49 -4.47 -8.66
CA CYS A 256 -17.87 -5.85 -8.38
C CYS A 256 -17.75 -6.15 -6.88
N GLN A 257 -18.62 -5.56 -6.05
CA GLN A 257 -18.47 -5.55 -4.59
C GLN A 257 -18.33 -6.94 -3.98
N LYS A 258 -19.20 -7.90 -4.34
CA LYS A 258 -19.15 -9.28 -3.81
C LYS A 258 -17.80 -9.96 -4.09
N LEU A 259 -17.28 -9.80 -5.30
CA LEU A 259 -15.98 -10.37 -5.70
C LEU A 259 -14.84 -9.64 -4.98
N SER A 260 -14.92 -8.31 -4.86
CA SER A 260 -13.92 -7.53 -4.14
C SER A 260 -13.84 -7.90 -2.67
N ASP A 261 -14.98 -8.07 -2.00
CA ASP A 261 -15.04 -8.47 -0.59
C ASP A 261 -14.50 -9.89 -0.38
N LEU A 262 -14.85 -10.84 -1.27
CA LEU A 262 -14.30 -12.20 -1.25
C LEU A 262 -12.78 -12.19 -1.42
N LEU A 263 -12.28 -11.49 -2.44
CA LEU A 263 -10.84 -11.38 -2.70
C LEU A 263 -10.12 -10.66 -1.56
N PHE A 264 -10.71 -9.63 -0.97
CA PHE A 264 -10.15 -8.93 0.19
C PHE A 264 -10.04 -9.84 1.41
N LEU A 265 -11.06 -10.67 1.68
CA LEU A 265 -11.01 -11.64 2.78
C LEU A 265 -9.95 -12.72 2.52
N THR A 266 -9.86 -13.25 1.30
CA THR A 266 -8.81 -14.19 0.91
C THR A 266 -7.43 -13.56 1.08
N PHE A 267 -7.24 -12.32 0.62
CA PHE A 267 -6.02 -11.55 0.83
C PHE A 267 -5.68 -11.44 2.31
N ALA A 268 -6.65 -11.08 3.17
CA ALA A 268 -6.42 -10.93 4.59
C ALA A 268 -5.93 -12.25 5.23
N VAL A 269 -6.55 -13.38 4.88
CA VAL A 269 -6.13 -14.70 5.36
C VAL A 269 -4.71 -15.03 4.87
N VAL A 270 -4.45 -14.91 3.57
CA VAL A 270 -3.12 -15.20 2.99
C VAL A 270 -2.04 -14.31 3.60
N PHE A 271 -2.32 -13.01 3.76
CA PHE A 271 -1.39 -12.05 4.36
C PHE A 271 -1.10 -12.39 5.83
N ILE A 272 -2.12 -12.64 6.65
CA ILE A 272 -1.92 -12.95 8.07
C ILE A 272 -1.14 -14.26 8.24
N VAL A 273 -1.53 -15.32 7.52
CA VAL A 273 -0.85 -16.62 7.62
C VAL A 273 0.60 -16.54 7.15
N SER A 274 0.85 -15.90 6.00
CA SER A 274 2.22 -15.76 5.48
C SER A 274 3.10 -14.88 6.35
N ARG A 275 2.58 -13.74 6.85
CA ARG A 275 3.37 -12.70 7.53
C ARG A 275 3.47 -12.84 9.04
N LEU A 276 2.45 -13.40 9.70
CA LEU A 276 2.44 -13.57 11.15
C LEU A 276 2.56 -15.03 11.58
N GLY A 277 2.31 -15.97 10.68
CA GLY A 277 2.54 -17.40 10.89
C GLY A 277 3.88 -17.84 10.32
N ILE A 278 3.93 -18.03 9.00
CA ILE A 278 5.07 -18.67 8.31
C ILE A 278 6.34 -17.84 8.47
N TYR A 279 6.31 -16.54 8.20
CA TYR A 279 7.50 -15.70 8.23
C TYR A 279 8.20 -15.70 9.61
N PRO A 280 7.56 -15.38 10.74
CA PRO A 280 8.26 -15.39 12.03
C PRO A 280 8.62 -16.80 12.52
N LEU A 281 7.74 -17.79 12.31
CA LEU A 281 7.96 -19.14 12.84
C LEU A 281 8.99 -19.94 12.05
N TRP A 282 9.13 -19.69 10.74
CA TRP A 282 10.02 -20.46 9.87
C TRP A 282 11.20 -19.60 9.40
N ILE A 283 10.93 -18.44 8.79
CA ILE A 283 11.98 -17.59 8.20
C ILE A 283 12.84 -16.93 9.28
N LEU A 284 12.23 -16.18 10.21
CA LEU A 284 13.00 -15.54 11.28
C LEU A 284 13.66 -16.58 12.19
N ASN A 285 12.97 -17.70 12.45
CA ASN A 285 13.55 -18.77 13.23
C ASN A 285 14.82 -19.35 12.57
N THR A 286 14.77 -19.63 11.27
CA THR A 286 15.92 -20.20 10.57
C THR A 286 17.10 -19.23 10.49
N THR A 287 16.87 -17.93 10.31
CA THR A 287 17.95 -16.92 10.21
C THR A 287 18.53 -16.51 11.57
N LEU A 288 17.74 -16.57 12.65
CA LEU A 288 18.20 -16.22 14.00
C LEU A 288 18.82 -17.39 14.75
N PHE A 289 18.28 -18.60 14.59
CA PHE A 289 18.69 -19.77 15.38
C PHE A 289 19.44 -20.80 14.54
N GLU A 290 18.82 -21.36 13.49
CA GLU A 290 19.45 -22.46 12.72
C GLU A 290 20.77 -22.03 12.05
N LEU A 291 20.80 -20.81 11.50
CA LEU A 291 22.01 -20.21 10.93
C LEU A 291 23.11 -20.02 11.99
N TYR A 292 22.73 -19.50 13.16
CA TYR A 292 23.67 -19.27 14.27
C TYR A 292 24.28 -20.59 14.76
N GLU A 293 23.46 -21.63 14.89
CA GLU A 293 23.92 -22.98 15.27
C GLU A 293 24.86 -23.59 14.21
N ALA A 294 24.60 -23.36 12.93
CA ALA A 294 25.37 -23.96 11.85
C ALA A 294 26.74 -23.30 11.62
N LEU A 295 26.83 -21.98 11.73
CA LEU A 295 27.95 -21.20 11.18
C LEU A 295 28.60 -20.24 12.19
N GLY A 296 28.04 -20.15 13.40
CA GLY A 296 28.46 -19.17 14.39
C GLY A 296 28.07 -17.75 14.02
N ASN A 297 28.69 -16.79 14.69
CA ASN A 297 28.29 -15.38 14.61
C ASN A 297 29.29 -14.54 13.80
N PHE A 298 28.77 -13.69 12.91
CA PHE A 298 29.52 -12.60 12.30
C PHE A 298 28.63 -11.35 12.18
N PRO A 299 29.21 -10.12 12.22
CA PRO A 299 28.44 -8.88 12.37
C PRO A 299 27.35 -8.65 11.33
N ALA A 300 27.60 -8.99 10.07
CA ALA A 300 26.65 -8.77 8.98
C ALA A 300 25.32 -9.53 9.21
N LEU A 301 25.32 -10.71 9.84
CA LEU A 301 24.08 -11.43 10.17
C LEU A 301 23.16 -10.64 11.11
N TRP A 302 23.71 -9.83 12.02
CA TRP A 302 22.89 -8.97 12.88
C TRP A 302 22.20 -7.89 12.06
N VAL A 303 22.91 -7.28 11.11
CA VAL A 303 22.31 -6.28 10.21
C VAL A 303 21.18 -6.90 9.40
N PHE A 304 21.41 -8.09 8.83
CA PHE A 304 20.39 -8.82 8.07
C PHE A 304 19.16 -9.11 8.92
N ASN A 305 19.34 -9.68 10.11
CA ASN A 305 18.24 -10.00 11.01
C ASN A 305 17.52 -8.76 11.54
N VAL A 306 18.22 -7.65 11.79
CA VAL A 306 17.58 -6.36 12.14
C VAL A 306 16.68 -5.88 11.00
N LEU A 307 17.15 -5.94 9.74
CA LEU A 307 16.32 -5.59 8.59
C LEU A 307 15.08 -6.48 8.46
N LEU A 308 15.21 -7.79 8.70
CA LEU A 308 14.08 -8.72 8.74
C LEU A 308 13.11 -8.40 9.89
N MET A 309 13.61 -8.00 11.06
CA MET A 309 12.78 -7.59 12.19
C MET A 309 12.03 -6.28 11.92
N VAL A 310 12.68 -5.31 11.26
CA VAL A 310 12.01 -4.09 10.78
C VAL A 310 10.87 -4.47 9.83
N LEU A 311 11.12 -5.39 8.91
CA LEU A 311 10.08 -5.88 7.99
C LEU A 311 8.92 -6.55 8.76
N GLN A 312 9.21 -7.31 9.81
CA GLN A 312 8.18 -7.91 10.68
C GLN A 312 7.34 -6.88 11.42
N ILE A 313 7.93 -5.79 11.90
CA ILE A 313 7.18 -4.70 12.54
C ILE A 313 6.21 -4.06 11.56
N LEU A 314 6.64 -3.85 10.30
CA LEU A 314 5.77 -3.35 9.23
C LEU A 314 4.62 -4.33 8.94
N HIS A 315 4.89 -5.64 8.93
CA HIS A 315 3.84 -6.64 8.79
C HIS A 315 2.79 -6.56 9.91
N CYS A 316 3.21 -6.47 11.16
CA CYS A 316 2.30 -6.31 12.31
C CYS A 316 1.43 -5.05 12.15
N PHE A 317 2.03 -3.94 11.71
CA PHE A 317 1.30 -2.70 11.44
C PHE A 317 0.23 -2.87 10.35
N TRP A 318 0.56 -3.46 9.20
CA TRP A 318 -0.42 -3.68 8.15
C TRP A 318 -1.46 -4.73 8.52
N SER A 319 -1.09 -5.80 9.24
CA SER A 319 -2.04 -6.77 9.77
C SER A 319 -3.08 -6.10 10.67
N TYR A 320 -2.68 -5.17 11.53
CA TYR A 320 -3.60 -4.37 12.33
C TYR A 320 -4.58 -3.58 11.44
N LEU A 321 -4.09 -2.91 10.38
CA LEU A 321 -4.94 -2.16 9.45
C LEU A 321 -5.92 -3.07 8.70
N ILE A 322 -5.47 -4.24 8.26
CA ILE A 322 -6.28 -5.23 7.55
C ILE A 322 -7.39 -5.76 8.46
N ILE A 323 -7.06 -6.15 9.69
CA ILE A 323 -8.04 -6.63 10.69
C ILE A 323 -9.06 -5.53 11.00
N LYS A 324 -8.60 -4.28 11.19
CA LYS A 324 -9.48 -3.12 11.41
C LYS A 324 -10.43 -2.89 10.23
N ALA A 325 -9.93 -3.00 9.00
CA ALA A 325 -10.75 -2.86 7.79
C ALA A 325 -11.77 -4.01 7.66
N ALA A 326 -11.36 -5.25 7.92
CA ALA A 326 -12.24 -6.42 7.92
C ALA A 326 -13.34 -6.32 8.99
N TYR A 327 -12.98 -5.92 10.21
CA TYR A 327 -13.95 -5.68 11.29
C TYR A 327 -14.98 -4.61 10.90
N LYS A 328 -14.53 -3.49 10.32
CA LYS A 328 -15.43 -2.43 9.84
C LYS A 328 -16.34 -2.88 8.70
N ALA A 329 -15.87 -3.75 7.81
CA ALA A 329 -16.69 -4.32 6.73
C ALA A 329 -17.77 -5.25 7.30
N ILE A 330 -17.41 -6.12 8.25
CA ILE A 330 -18.35 -7.02 8.92
C ILE A 330 -19.35 -6.26 9.78
N SER A 331 -18.91 -5.24 10.52
CA SER A 331 -19.80 -4.44 11.38
C SER A 331 -20.83 -3.67 10.55
N LYS A 332 -20.45 -3.09 9.41
CA LYS A 332 -21.40 -2.49 8.46
C LYS A 332 -22.37 -3.50 7.86
N GLY A 333 -21.91 -4.72 7.57
CA GLY A 333 -22.78 -5.82 7.14
C GLY A 333 -23.73 -6.33 8.23
N LYS A 334 -23.33 -6.26 9.51
CA LYS A 334 -24.18 -6.56 10.67
C LYS A 334 -25.20 -5.44 10.94
N VAL A 335 -24.80 -4.17 10.81
CA VAL A 335 -25.71 -3.01 10.92
C VAL A 335 -26.72 -2.99 9.77
N ALA A 336 -26.36 -3.45 8.57
CA ALA A 336 -27.31 -3.60 7.46
C ALA A 336 -28.40 -4.67 7.70
N LYS A 337 -28.21 -5.61 8.63
CA LYS A 337 -29.24 -6.59 9.03
C LYS A 337 -30.18 -6.08 10.12
N ASP A 338 -29.83 -5.01 10.84
CA ASP A 338 -30.57 -4.51 12.01
C ASP A 338 -30.97 -3.03 11.92
N ALA A 339 -30.64 -2.35 10.80
CA ALA A 339 -30.95 -0.94 10.58
C ALA A 339 -31.63 -0.71 9.22
N ARG A 340 -32.70 -1.47 8.92
CA ARG A 340 -33.64 -1.16 7.83
C ARG A 340 -34.63 -0.03 8.21
N SER A 341 -34.18 0.89 9.05
CA SER A 341 -34.86 2.14 9.39
C SER A 341 -33.77 3.15 9.75
N ASP A 342 -33.28 3.85 8.73
CA ASP A 342 -32.76 5.22 8.79
C ASP A 342 -31.56 5.44 7.86
N VAL A 343 -31.96 5.92 6.68
CA VAL A 343 -31.34 6.96 5.85
C VAL A 343 -29.89 6.80 5.37
N GLU A 344 -29.84 6.66 4.04
CA GLU A 344 -28.77 7.07 3.15
C GLU A 344 -28.08 8.39 3.54
N SER A 345 -26.78 8.47 3.23
CA SER A 345 -25.89 9.65 3.35
C SER A 345 -25.04 9.74 4.61
N SER A 346 -23.94 8.97 4.64
CA SER A 346 -22.74 9.38 5.37
C SER A 346 -21.51 8.69 4.79
N SER A 347 -21.04 9.19 3.63
CA SER A 347 -19.64 9.04 3.23
C SER A 347 -18.90 10.35 3.51
N ASP A 348 -17.85 10.23 4.31
CA ASP A 348 -16.68 11.12 4.38
C ASP A 348 -16.86 12.56 4.91
N GLU A 349 -17.38 12.72 6.13
CA GLU A 349 -17.08 13.89 6.97
C GLU A 349 -16.53 13.46 8.34
N GLU A 350 -15.21 13.29 8.44
CA GLU A 350 -14.48 13.47 9.69
C GLU A 350 -13.37 14.50 9.44
N GLU A 351 -13.74 15.77 9.53
CA GLU A 351 -12.86 16.87 9.92
C GLU A 351 -13.71 17.83 10.76
N THR A 352 -13.76 17.58 12.07
CA THR A 352 -14.45 18.44 13.03
C THR A 352 -13.62 19.69 13.30
N VAL A 353 -14.15 20.85 12.88
CA VAL A 353 -13.77 22.16 13.44
C VAL A 353 -14.54 22.33 14.76
N PRO A 354 -13.93 22.74 15.89
CA PRO A 354 -14.66 22.90 17.12
C PRO A 354 -15.54 24.15 17.06
N ARG A 355 -16.86 23.96 17.08
CA ARG A 355 -17.83 25.04 17.28
C ARG A 355 -17.81 25.44 18.76
N SER A 356 -17.28 26.63 19.04
CA SER A 356 -17.35 27.28 20.36
C SER A 356 -18.80 27.38 20.82
N LYS A 357 -19.12 26.79 21.97
CA LYS A 357 -20.42 26.95 22.64
C LYS A 357 -20.44 28.33 23.32
N ALA A 358 -21.36 29.20 22.92
CA ALA A 358 -21.82 30.29 23.77
C ALA A 358 -22.75 29.70 24.86
N PRO A 359 -22.67 30.15 26.12
CA PRO A 359 -23.52 29.63 27.19
C PRO A 359 -24.89 30.30 27.16
N HIS A 360 -25.95 29.50 26.98
CA HIS A 360 -27.31 29.93 27.30
C HIS A 360 -27.45 29.96 28.83
N SER A 361 -27.65 31.15 29.38
CA SER A 361 -28.07 31.36 30.76
C SER A 361 -29.56 31.00 30.91
N THR A 362 -29.86 29.97 31.69
CA THR A 362 -31.19 29.74 32.25
C THR A 362 -31.32 30.54 33.54
N VAL A 363 -31.99 31.69 33.46
CA VAL A 363 -32.50 32.39 34.63
C VAL A 363 -33.87 31.79 34.94
N ALA A 364 -33.99 31.15 36.09
CA ALA A 364 -35.25 30.75 36.69
C ALA A 364 -35.83 31.93 37.46
N THR A 365 -37.06 32.34 37.13
CA THR A 365 -37.89 33.18 38.00
C THR A 365 -39.32 32.61 38.01
N ASN A 366 -39.71 32.03 39.15
CA ASN A 366 -41.10 31.80 39.51
C ASN A 366 -41.72 33.11 40.01
N GLY A 367 -42.99 33.37 39.69
CA GLY A 367 -43.79 34.34 40.46
C GLY A 367 -44.94 35.02 39.73
N THR A 368 -46.11 34.35 39.76
CA THR A 368 -47.43 34.91 40.12
C THR A 368 -48.15 36.00 39.28
N SER A 369 -49.42 35.66 38.99
CA SER A 369 -50.64 36.51 38.99
C SER A 369 -51.10 37.20 37.69
N GLY A 370 -52.36 36.93 37.33
CA GLY A 370 -53.30 37.99 36.93
C GLY A 370 -53.88 37.96 35.52
N ALA A 371 -55.06 37.33 35.41
CA ALA A 371 -56.28 37.80 34.71
C ALA A 371 -56.31 38.18 33.19
N ASN A 372 -57.42 37.70 32.59
CA ASN A 372 -58.20 38.24 31.47
C ASN A 372 -57.71 38.10 30.01
N GLY A 373 -58.59 37.52 29.18
CA GLY A 373 -58.50 37.65 27.71
C GLY A 373 -59.31 36.60 26.95
N THR A 374 -60.60 36.87 26.75
CA THR A 374 -61.65 36.12 26.06
C THR A 374 -61.53 36.00 24.53
N ASN A 375 -62.31 35.05 23.97
CA ASN A 375 -62.80 34.86 22.58
C ASN A 375 -61.85 34.16 21.59
N GLY A 376 -62.25 33.21 20.75
CA GLY A 376 -63.56 32.63 20.41
C GLY A 376 -63.50 31.96 19.01
N TYR A 377 -64.46 31.06 18.75
CA TYR A 377 -64.84 30.42 17.46
C TYR A 377 -63.93 29.30 16.88
N LEU A 378 -64.32 28.02 16.81
CA LEU A 378 -65.43 27.28 16.14
C LEU A 378 -65.17 26.90 14.67
N THR A 379 -65.16 25.57 14.44
CA THR A 379 -65.70 24.78 13.28
C THR A 379 -65.14 25.06 11.88
N GLY A 380 -64.94 24.10 10.99
CA GLY A 380 -65.28 22.68 10.91
C GLY A 380 -64.86 22.15 9.51
N ALA A 381 -64.78 20.82 9.37
CA ALA A 381 -65.29 19.97 8.26
C ALA A 381 -65.00 20.38 6.78
N THR A 382 -64.80 19.54 5.77
CA THR A 382 -64.79 18.08 5.48
C THR A 382 -64.48 17.96 3.96
N SER A 383 -63.98 16.80 3.52
CA SER A 383 -64.01 16.21 2.15
C SER A 383 -63.34 17.00 1.01
N SER A 384 -62.82 16.44 -0.09
CA SER A 384 -63.03 15.21 -0.88
C SER A 384 -61.80 15.09 -1.81
N GLU A 385 -61.21 13.91 -2.04
CA GLU A 385 -61.45 12.96 -3.16
C GLU A 385 -61.32 13.51 -4.59
N GLU A 386 -60.89 12.60 -5.48
CA GLU A 386 -60.53 12.70 -6.92
C GLU A 386 -59.06 13.11 -7.18
N HIS A 387 -58.24 12.37 -7.94
CA HIS A 387 -58.45 11.22 -8.83
C HIS A 387 -57.13 10.47 -9.07
#